data_AF-A0A969NCN0-F1
#
_entry.id   AF-A0A969NCN0-F1
#
_cell.length_a   1.000
_cell.length_b   1.000
_cell.length_c   1.000
_cell.angle_alpha   90.00
_cell.angle_beta   90.00
_cell.angle_gamma   90.00
#
_symmetry.space_group_name_H-M   'P 1'
#
loop_
_entity.id
_entity.type
_entity.pdbx_description
1 polymer ?
#
loop_
_entity_poly.entity_id
_entity_poly.type
_entity_poly.pdbx_seq_one_letter_code
_entity_poly.pdbx_strand_id
1 'polypeptide(L)'
;MEINEIKSRLPIFTVLSKYSLKPGKNNHIRCPFHDDSTPSCKIYPETGTYHCFGCGKTGDQIQWIQDKEGCSQHEAILKAQSWIPGQLSEETTNITPTKAMQTQKPYSELYPLFLNSIERSDKAQRYCTGRGLDYKS
;
A
#
# COMPACT_ATOMS: atom_id res chain seq x y z
N MET A 1 -17.89 4.05 8.14
CA MET A 1 -17.01 3.85 6.96
C MET A 1 -15.90 2.91 7.37
N GLU A 2 -15.73 1.80 6.65
CA GLU A 2 -14.66 0.84 6.90
C GLU A 2 -13.29 1.42 6.52
N ILE A 3 -12.20 0.96 7.16
CA ILE A 3 -10.85 1.48 6.91
C ILE A 3 -10.44 1.33 5.44
N ASN A 4 -10.81 0.21 4.80
CA ASN A 4 -10.49 -0.04 3.40
C ASN A 4 -11.22 0.93 2.45
N GLU A 5 -12.43 1.34 2.81
CA GLU A 5 -13.20 2.30 2.02
C GLU A 5 -12.57 3.69 2.07
N ILE A 6 -12.10 4.11 3.25
CA ILE A 6 -11.35 5.37 3.43
C ILE A 6 -10.11 5.37 2.54
N LYS A 7 -9.32 4.29 2.57
CA LYS A 7 -8.10 4.16 1.76
C LYS A 7 -8.36 4.18 0.26
N SER A 8 -9.48 3.61 -0.18
CA SER A 8 -9.88 3.63 -1.60
C SER A 8 -10.32 5.01 -2.06
N ARG A 9 -10.98 5.79 -1.19
CA ARG A 9 -11.53 7.11 -1.54
C ARG A 9 -10.57 8.26 -1.29
N LEU A 10 -9.53 8.04 -0.48
CA LEU A 10 -8.50 9.02 -0.15
C LEU A 10 -7.16 8.61 -0.79
N PRO A 11 -6.85 9.07 -2.01
CA PRO A 11 -5.57 8.79 -2.62
C PRO A 11 -4.44 9.49 -1.86
N ILE A 12 -3.28 8.83 -1.77
CA ILE A 12 -2.14 9.34 -1.00
C ILE A 12 -1.66 10.72 -1.47
N PHE A 13 -1.79 11.03 -2.77
CA PHE A 13 -1.48 12.37 -3.28
C PHE A 13 -2.37 13.48 -2.72
N THR A 14 -3.64 13.18 -2.42
CA THR A 14 -4.53 14.15 -1.75
C THR A 14 -4.04 14.43 -0.34
N VAL A 15 -3.61 13.40 0.39
CA VAL A 15 -3.02 13.56 1.73
C VAL A 15 -1.76 14.42 1.66
N LEU A 16 -0.85 14.14 0.72
CA LEU A 16 0.35 14.94 0.53
C LEU A 16 0.04 16.41 0.19
N SER A 17 -0.98 16.63 -0.64
CA SER A 17 -1.42 17.98 -1.03
C SER A 17 -1.92 18.79 0.16
N LYS A 18 -2.55 18.16 1.17
CA LYS A 18 -2.95 18.83 2.42
C LYS A 18 -1.77 19.37 3.21
N TYR A 19 -0.62 18.72 3.10
CA TYR A 19 0.63 19.15 3.72
C TYR A 19 1.50 20.01 2.80
N SER A 20 0.97 20.48 1.67
CA SER A 20 1.71 21.23 0.64
C SER A 20 2.93 20.48 0.09
N LEU A 21 2.90 19.14 0.14
CA LEU A 21 3.96 18.28 -0.36
C LEU A 21 3.61 17.85 -1.79
N LYS A 22 4.48 18.20 -2.73
CA LYS A 22 4.34 17.83 -4.14
C LYS A 22 5.39 16.79 -4.51
N PRO A 23 4.98 15.60 -4.96
CA PRO A 23 5.89 14.60 -5.52
C PRO A 23 6.67 15.18 -6.70
N GLY A 24 7.99 14.97 -6.70
CA GLY A 24 8.86 15.31 -7.82
C GLY A 24 8.86 14.21 -8.89
N LYS A 25 9.93 14.19 -9.70
CA LYS A 25 10.15 13.13 -10.71
C LYS A 25 10.16 11.75 -10.03
N ASN A 26 9.47 10.78 -10.63
CA ASN A 26 9.34 9.40 -10.13
C ASN A 26 8.69 9.30 -8.73
N ASN A 27 7.82 10.24 -8.35
CA ASN A 27 7.11 10.24 -7.07
C ASN A 27 8.01 10.27 -5.82
N HIS A 28 9.18 10.90 -5.91
CA HIS A 28 10.04 11.11 -4.74
C HIS A 28 9.80 12.48 -4.10
N ILE A 29 9.89 12.54 -2.78
CA ILE A 29 9.80 13.75 -1.95
C ILE A 29 10.89 13.75 -0.90
N ARG A 30 11.24 14.94 -0.39
CA ARG A 30 12.03 15.06 0.84
C ARG A 30 11.20 14.50 1.99
N CYS A 31 11.81 13.67 2.81
CA CYS A 31 11.09 13.04 3.90
C CYS A 31 10.66 14.09 4.93
N PRO A 32 9.37 14.17 5.30
CA PRO A 32 8.90 15.14 6.29
C PRO A 32 9.08 14.68 7.74
N PHE A 33 9.63 13.48 7.94
CA PHE A 33 9.74 12.82 9.24
C PHE A 33 11.17 12.82 9.81
N HIS A 34 12.15 13.27 9.04
CA HIS A 34 13.52 13.51 9.49
C HIS A 34 14.10 14.69 8.70
N ASP A 35 15.23 15.22 9.14
CA ASP A 35 15.94 16.26 8.40
C ASP A 35 16.60 15.64 7.16
N ASP A 36 16.05 15.95 5.98
CA ASP A 36 16.40 15.31 4.72
C ASP A 36 16.76 16.37 3.67
N SER A 37 18.02 16.34 3.24
CA SER A 37 18.53 17.24 2.20
C SER A 37 18.18 16.75 0.78
N THR A 38 17.90 15.46 0.61
CA THR A 38 17.64 14.81 -0.69
C THR A 38 16.23 14.24 -0.74
N PRO A 39 15.61 13.99 -1.90
CA PRO A 39 14.28 13.38 -1.93
C PRO A 39 14.37 11.86 -1.68
N SER A 40 14.44 11.44 -0.41
CA SER A 40 14.62 10.03 -0.02
C SER A 40 13.31 9.24 0.17
N CYS A 41 12.15 9.91 0.19
CA CYS A 41 10.85 9.28 0.41
C CYS A 41 10.13 9.05 -0.92
N LYS A 42 9.82 7.79 -1.22
CA LYS A 42 9.12 7.39 -2.44
C LYS A 42 7.66 7.09 -2.14
N ILE A 43 6.80 7.64 -3.00
CA ILE A 43 5.35 7.47 -2.94
C ILE A 43 4.91 6.48 -4.01
N TYR A 44 4.08 5.53 -3.62
CA TYR A 44 3.52 4.49 -4.47
C TYR A 44 2.01 4.72 -4.60
N PRO A 45 1.56 5.50 -5.59
CA PRO A 45 0.14 5.84 -5.73
C PRO A 45 -0.75 4.63 -6.01
N GLU A 46 -0.25 3.65 -6.77
CA GLU A 46 -0.97 2.42 -7.12
C GLU A 46 -1.37 1.60 -5.88
N THR A 47 -0.52 1.57 -4.86
CA THR A 47 -0.78 0.85 -3.61
C THR A 47 -1.25 1.77 -2.48
N GLY A 48 -1.21 3.10 -2.67
CA GLY A 48 -1.54 4.08 -1.64
C GLY A 48 -0.54 4.12 -0.47
N THR A 49 0.71 3.73 -0.70
CA THR A 49 1.74 3.61 0.37
C THR A 49 2.95 4.50 0.13
N TYR A 50 3.79 4.65 1.15
CA TYR A 50 5.07 5.34 1.09
C TYR A 50 6.19 4.53 1.75
N HIS A 51 7.41 4.79 1.31
CA HIS A 51 8.62 4.30 1.96
C HIS A 51 9.73 5.33 1.87
N CYS A 52 10.34 5.65 3.01
CA CYS A 52 11.53 6.49 3.08
C CYS A 52 12.79 5.64 3.21
N PHE A 53 13.67 5.75 2.21
CA PHE A 53 14.95 5.04 2.19
C PHE A 53 16.00 5.65 3.14
N GLY A 54 15.80 6.88 3.63
CA GLY A 54 16.68 7.54 4.59
C GLY A 54 16.43 7.10 6.03
N CYS A 55 15.17 7.18 6.50
CA CYS A 55 14.81 6.86 7.88
C CYS A 55 14.05 5.53 8.06
N GLY A 56 13.74 4.82 6.98
CA GLY A 56 13.04 3.53 7.01
C GLY A 56 11.53 3.60 7.26
N LYS A 57 10.96 4.79 7.53
CA LYS A 57 9.52 4.93 7.74
C LYS A 57 8.74 4.46 6.51
N THR A 58 7.72 3.65 6.77
CA THR A 58 6.81 3.12 5.76
C THR A 58 5.40 3.08 6.31
N GLY A 59 4.42 3.24 5.44
CA GLY A 59 3.03 3.25 5.84
C GLY A 59 2.09 3.59 4.70
N ASP A 60 0.83 3.77 5.05
CA ASP A 60 -0.24 4.18 4.16
C ASP A 60 -0.68 5.63 4.44
N GLN A 61 -1.81 6.04 3.86
CA GLN A 61 -2.39 7.37 4.03
C GLN A 61 -2.70 7.72 5.49
N ILE A 62 -3.16 6.73 6.28
CA ILE A 62 -3.57 6.95 7.68
C ILE A 62 -2.32 7.01 8.55
N GLN A 63 -1.38 6.11 8.32
CA GLN A 63 -0.08 6.11 9.00
C GLN A 63 0.67 7.43 8.76
N TRP A 64 0.61 7.96 7.54
CA TRP A 64 1.16 9.27 7.22
C TRP A 64 0.60 10.38 8.13
N ILE A 65 -0.73 10.42 8.32
CA ILE A 65 -1.40 11.42 9.16
C ILE A 65 -0.99 11.24 10.62
N GLN A 66 -0.97 10.01 11.13
CA GLN A 66 -0.53 9.71 12.49
C GLN A 66 0.90 10.21 12.74
N ASP A 67 1.84 9.84 11.87
CA ASP A 67 3.24 10.22 11.99
C ASP A 67 3.47 11.72 11.85
N LYS A 68 2.67 12.39 11.00
CA LYS A 68 2.83 13.83 10.74
C LYS A 68 2.22 14.71 11.84
N GLU A 69 1.12 14.26 12.43
CA GLU A 69 0.34 15.01 13.43
C GLU A 69 0.64 14.56 14.87
N GLY A 70 1.31 13.41 15.06
CA GLY A 70 1.53 12.82 16.37
C GLY A 70 0.24 12.39 17.06
N CYS A 71 -0.80 12.04 16.31
CA CYS A 71 -2.12 11.70 16.82
C CYS A 71 -2.36 10.18 16.86
N SER A 72 -3.40 9.78 17.60
CA SER A 72 -3.82 8.39 17.66
C SER A 72 -4.38 7.92 16.31
N GLN A 73 -4.39 6.59 16.10
CA GLN A 73 -4.96 6.00 14.89
C GLN A 73 -6.43 6.40 14.68
N HIS A 74 -7.22 6.50 15.76
CA HIS A 74 -8.61 6.90 15.68
C HIS A 74 -8.77 8.34 15.18
N GLU A 75 -7.98 9.27 15.72
CA GLU A 75 -7.99 10.68 15.28
C GLU A 75 -7.52 10.83 13.84
N ALA A 76 -6.50 10.06 13.43
CA ALA A 76 -6.04 10.04 12.05
C ALA A 76 -7.12 9.53 11.08
N ILE A 77 -7.90 8.51 11.48
CA ILE A 77 -9.03 8.01 10.70
C ILE A 77 -10.10 9.09 10.54
N LEU A 78 -10.47 9.79 11.62
CA LEU A 78 -11.45 10.87 11.57
C LEU A 78 -10.98 12.02 10.65
N LYS A 79 -9.70 12.41 10.74
CA LYS A 79 -9.10 13.39 9.82
C LYS A 79 -9.13 12.90 8.38
N ALA A 80 -8.74 11.65 8.14
CA ALA A 80 -8.75 11.06 6.80
C ALA A 80 -10.15 11.11 6.18
N GLN A 81 -11.20 10.78 6.95
CA GLN A 81 -12.60 10.89 6.51
C GLN A 81 -12.96 12.32 6.12
N SER A 82 -12.58 13.32 6.92
CA SER A 82 -12.85 14.74 6.63
C SER A 82 -12.19 15.25 5.34
N TRP A 83 -11.17 14.55 4.85
CA TRP A 83 -10.43 14.94 3.64
C TRP A 83 -10.88 14.22 2.38
N ILE A 84 -11.82 13.28 2.49
CA ILE A 84 -12.41 12.62 1.33
C ILE A 84 -13.19 13.67 0.52
N PRO A 85 -12.82 13.91 -0.75
CA PRO A 85 -13.57 14.83 -1.60
C PRO A 85 -15.02 14.37 -1.74
N GLY A 86 -15.99 15.26 -1.45
CA GLY A 86 -17.41 14.98 -1.63
C GLY A 86 -18.19 14.53 -0.38
N GLN A 87 -17.60 14.48 0.81
CA GLN A 87 -18.37 14.35 2.06
C GLN A 87 -18.73 15.72 2.65
N LEU A 88 -19.61 16.44 1.95
CA LEU A 88 -20.48 17.47 2.53
C LEU A 88 -21.84 17.39 1.83
N SER A 89 -22.54 16.29 2.07
CA SER A 89 -24.01 16.20 2.13
C SER A 89 -24.35 14.75 2.42
N GLU A 90 -25.00 14.51 3.54
CA GLU A 90 -25.83 13.32 3.71
C GLU A 90 -26.82 13.31 2.53
N GLU A 91 -26.66 12.38 1.59
CA GLU A 91 -27.76 11.88 0.77
C GLU A 91 -27.26 10.76 -0.15
N THR A 92 -27.92 9.63 0.01
CA THR A 92 -27.90 8.44 -0.84
C THR A 92 -27.93 8.78 -2.32
N THR A 93 -26.87 8.44 -3.05
CA THR A 93 -27.02 8.00 -4.44
C THR A 93 -26.09 6.83 -4.72
N ASN A 94 -26.72 5.74 -5.16
CA ASN A 94 -26.08 4.54 -5.66
C ASN A 94 -25.13 4.91 -6.81
N ILE A 95 -23.83 4.71 -6.61
CA ILE A 95 -22.87 4.72 -7.71
C ILE A 95 -22.18 3.37 -7.73
N THR A 96 -22.54 2.61 -8.75
CA THR A 96 -22.09 1.26 -9.04
C THR A 96 -20.56 1.17 -9.03
N PRO A 97 -19.97 0.13 -8.42
CA PRO A 97 -18.52 0.00 -8.31
C PRO A 97 -17.87 -0.15 -9.68
N THR A 98 -16.94 0.74 -10.02
CA THR A 98 -16.01 0.52 -11.13
C THR A 98 -15.05 -0.57 -10.69
N LYS A 99 -15.22 -1.74 -11.28
CA LYS A 99 -14.51 -3.00 -11.04
C LYS A 99 -12.99 -2.78 -11.01
N ALA A 100 -12.40 -2.81 -9.82
CA ALA A 100 -10.96 -2.97 -9.66
C ALA A 100 -10.56 -4.34 -10.21
N MET A 101 -9.60 -4.34 -11.14
CA MET A 101 -9.06 -5.53 -11.79
C MET A 101 -8.30 -6.39 -10.77
N GLN A 102 -8.98 -7.36 -10.17
CA GLN A 102 -8.35 -8.42 -9.39
C GLN A 102 -7.94 -9.55 -10.33
N THR A 103 -6.66 -9.63 -10.70
CA THR A 103 -6.08 -10.85 -11.30
C THR A 103 -5.58 -11.78 -10.19
N GLN A 104 -6.42 -12.07 -9.19
CA GLN A 104 -6.14 -13.17 -8.28
C GLN A 104 -6.52 -14.46 -9.00
N LYS A 105 -5.54 -15.13 -9.61
CA LYS A 105 -5.75 -16.49 -10.10
C LYS A 105 -6.04 -17.39 -8.90
N PRO A 106 -7.02 -18.30 -8.99
CA PRO A 106 -7.33 -19.20 -7.90
C PRO A 106 -6.10 -20.06 -7.58
N TYR A 107 -5.91 -20.39 -6.30
CA TYR A 107 -4.76 -21.17 -5.83
C TYR A 107 -4.60 -22.49 -6.58
N SER A 108 -5.71 -23.11 -6.99
CA SER A 108 -5.76 -24.33 -7.81
C SER A 108 -5.00 -24.21 -9.13
N GLU A 109 -4.96 -23.02 -9.74
CA GLU A 109 -4.21 -22.78 -10.99
C GLU A 109 -2.74 -22.45 -10.74
N LEU A 110 -2.42 -21.85 -9.59
CA LEU A 110 -1.06 -21.43 -9.25
C LEU A 110 -0.21 -22.59 -8.72
N TYR A 111 -0.81 -23.48 -7.92
CA TYR A 111 -0.13 -24.62 -7.30
C TYR A 111 0.68 -25.48 -8.29
N PRO A 112 0.14 -25.94 -9.44
CA PRO A 112 0.93 -26.73 -10.39
C PRO A 112 2.08 -25.94 -11.03
N LEU A 113 1.96 -24.62 -11.20
CA LEU A 113 3.05 -23.79 -11.72
C LEU A 113 4.21 -23.69 -10.71
N PHE A 114 3.88 -23.60 -9.42
CA PHE A 114 4.89 -23.58 -8.35
C PHE A 114 5.63 -24.91 -8.25
N LEU A 115 4.94 -26.06 -8.33
CA LEU A 115 5.59 -27.37 -8.34
C LEU A 115 6.57 -27.51 -9.51
N ASN A 116 6.13 -27.17 -10.73
CA ASN A 116 6.99 -27.16 -11.91
C ASN A 116 8.23 -26.25 -11.76
N SER A 117 8.12 -25.17 -10.98
CA SER A 117 9.24 -24.26 -10.73
C SER A 117 10.27 -24.85 -9.77
N ILE A 118 9.83 -25.66 -8.80
CA ILE A 118 10.71 -26.40 -7.88
C ILE A 118 11.48 -27.47 -8.66
N GLU A 119 10.82 -28.21 -9.55
CA GLU A 119 11.45 -29.24 -10.37
C GLU A 119 12.54 -28.68 -11.30
N ARG A 120 12.44 -27.42 -11.73
CA ARG A 120 13.41 -26.79 -12.62
C ARG A 120 14.63 -26.19 -11.90
N SER A 121 14.68 -26.22 -10.57
CA SER A 121 15.74 -25.58 -9.79
C SER A 121 16.46 -26.57 -8.87
N ASP A 122 17.73 -26.87 -9.16
CA ASP A 122 18.56 -27.76 -8.34
C ASP A 122 18.65 -27.32 -6.87
N LYS A 123 18.65 -26.00 -6.61
CA LYS A 123 18.68 -25.46 -5.25
C LYS A 123 17.40 -25.76 -4.49
N ALA A 124 16.25 -25.61 -5.14
CA ALA A 124 14.96 -25.89 -4.54
C ALA A 124 14.81 -27.39 -4.24
N GLN A 125 15.21 -28.25 -5.19
CA GLN A 125 15.23 -29.70 -5.01
C GLN A 125 16.09 -30.14 -3.82
N ARG A 126 17.31 -29.60 -3.69
CA ARG A 126 18.20 -29.90 -2.55
C ARG A 126 17.62 -29.43 -1.22
N TYR A 127 16.95 -28.26 -1.21
CA TYR A 127 16.29 -27.76 -0.01
C TYR A 127 15.13 -28.66 0.44
N CYS A 128 14.28 -29.08 -0.49
CA CYS A 128 13.15 -29.96 -0.20
C CYS A 128 13.61 -31.34 0.27
N THR A 129 14.57 -31.96 -0.44
CA THR A 129 15.13 -33.27 -0.04
C THR A 129 15.85 -33.20 1.31
N GLY A 130 16.62 -32.14 1.57
CA GLY A 130 17.29 -31.92 2.86
C GLY A 130 16.34 -31.72 4.05
N ARG A 131 15.06 -31.44 3.79
CA ARG A 131 14.00 -31.29 4.80
C ARG A 131 13.01 -32.46 4.82
N GLY A 132 13.22 -33.49 4.01
CA GLY A 132 12.28 -34.60 3.88
C GLY A 132 10.91 -34.19 3.32
N LEU A 133 10.86 -33.11 2.54
CA LEU A 133 9.64 -32.62 1.91
C LEU A 133 9.48 -33.28 0.55
N ASP A 134 8.34 -33.93 0.34
CA ASP A 134 7.98 -34.44 -0.97
C ASP A 134 7.48 -33.27 -1.84
N TYR A 135 8.10 -33.13 -3.00
CA TYR A 135 7.80 -32.08 -3.97
C TYR A 135 7.48 -32.66 -5.36
N LYS A 136 7.51 -33.98 -5.50
CA LYS A 136 7.09 -34.70 -6.71
C LYS A 136 5.73 -35.31 -6.40
N SER A 137 4.68 -34.87 -7.09
CA SER A 137 3.37 -35.55 -7.06
C SER A 137 3.34 -36.71 -8.03
#